data_AF-A0A8S2JQ73-F1
#
_entry.id   AF-A0A8S2JQ73-F1
#
_cell.length_a   1.000
_cell.length_b   1.000
_cell.length_c   1.000
_cell.angle_alpha   90.00
_cell.angle_beta   90.00
_cell.angle_gamma   90.00
#
_symmetry.space_group_name_H-M   'P 1'
#
loop_
_entity.id
_entity.type
_entity.pdbx_description
1 polymer ?
#
loop_
_entity_poly.entity_id
_entity_poly.type
_entity_poly.pdbx_seq_one_letter_code
_entity_poly.pdbx_strand_id
1 'polypeptide(L)'
;MTLASGIIGKLYSVLNNEKTNEYLAHAQLLSNNDLLDQLHWSDEYEMYADYGLHTDYVQLERVPIPKKSPSQQYQQTHIIRQVTKDSDVNFKYVKHFGYVSLFPLMTRVLNPHSNKLDKILNDLKNSTLLWTPYGLRSLARSSSLYGMRNTEHDPPYWRGAIWINMNYMVLSALQHYAKMSGPYSDKAQDIYKQLRANLLKNMLRVYEKTGHIWEQYDDKTGNGKGSHPFTGWSSLIVLIMSELYDE
;
A
#
# COMPACT_ATOMS: atom_id res chain seq x y z
N MET A 1 3.55 13.64 -5.19
CA MET A 1 4.07 14.91 -5.74
C MET A 1 5.59 14.99 -5.66
N THR A 2 6.22 14.71 -4.52
CA THR A 2 7.68 14.75 -4.33
C THR A 2 8.48 14.08 -5.45
N LEU A 3 8.14 12.83 -5.79
CA LEU A 3 8.79 12.08 -6.87
C LEU A 3 8.66 12.78 -8.24
N ALA A 4 7.45 13.23 -8.58
CA ALA A 4 7.17 13.86 -9.87
C ALA A 4 7.93 15.19 -10.02
N SER A 5 7.89 16.06 -9.00
CA SER A 5 8.63 17.32 -8.98
C SER A 5 10.14 17.09 -9.09
N GLY A 6 10.67 16.06 -8.43
CA GLY A 6 12.09 15.69 -8.52
C GLY A 6 12.50 15.20 -9.92
N ILE A 7 11.70 14.33 -10.55
CA ILE A 7 11.96 13.82 -11.89
C ILE A 7 11.88 14.95 -12.93
N ILE A 8 10.80 15.73 -12.91
CA ILE A 8 10.60 16.84 -13.86
C ILE A 8 11.69 17.90 -13.66
N GLY A 9 12.04 18.23 -12.42
CA GLY A 9 13.09 19.18 -12.12
C GLY A 9 14.46 18.74 -12.63
N LYS A 10 14.82 17.46 -12.47
CA LYS A 10 16.07 16.90 -13.03
C LYS A 10 16.06 16.92 -14.55
N LEU A 11 14.94 16.53 -15.18
CA LEU A 11 14.79 16.56 -16.63
C LEU A 11 14.92 17.99 -17.18
N TYR A 12 14.26 18.95 -16.54
CA TYR A 12 14.37 20.37 -16.89
C TYR A 12 15.82 20.85 -16.80
N SER A 13 16.54 20.49 -15.73
CA SER A 13 17.95 20.81 -15.56
C SER A 13 18.84 20.27 -16.68
N VAL A 14 18.60 19.02 -17.11
CA VAL A 14 19.33 18.40 -18.23
C VAL A 14 19.05 19.11 -19.55
N LEU A 15 17.78 19.47 -19.82
CA LEU A 15 17.38 20.08 -21.09
C LEU A 15 17.82 21.54 -21.22
N ASN A 16 17.83 22.30 -20.13
CA ASN A 16 18.11 23.74 -20.15
C ASN A 16 19.52 24.10 -19.63
N ASN A 17 20.29 23.11 -19.18
CA ASN A 17 21.60 23.30 -18.54
C ASN A 17 21.54 24.23 -17.31
N GLU A 18 20.43 24.18 -16.57
CA GLU A 18 20.21 24.96 -15.35
C GLU A 18 20.29 24.06 -14.12
N LYS A 19 21.04 24.48 -13.09
CA LYS A 19 21.22 23.68 -11.86
C LYS A 19 20.05 23.76 -10.89
N THR A 20 19.19 24.76 -11.03
CA THR A 20 18.07 25.05 -10.14
C THR A 20 16.85 25.41 -10.95
N ASN A 21 15.66 25.02 -10.49
CA ASN A 21 14.38 25.41 -11.09
C ASN A 21 13.26 25.27 -10.06
N GLU A 22 12.07 25.78 -10.38
CA GLU A 22 10.90 25.73 -9.50
C GLU A 22 10.48 24.30 -9.12
N TYR A 23 10.61 23.33 -10.03
CA TYR A 23 10.25 21.94 -9.74
C TYR A 23 11.20 21.31 -8.72
N LEU A 24 12.50 21.62 -8.78
CA LEU A 24 13.47 21.19 -7.76
C LEU A 24 13.21 21.88 -6.41
N ALA A 25 12.83 23.16 -6.41
CA ALA A 25 12.42 23.84 -5.17
C ALA A 25 11.18 23.18 -4.55
N HIS A 26 10.17 22.83 -5.35
CA HIS A 26 9.03 22.05 -4.89
C HIS A 26 9.42 20.66 -4.42
N ALA A 27 10.33 19.97 -5.12
CA ALA A 27 10.81 18.66 -4.71
C ALA A 27 11.48 18.71 -3.33
N GLN A 28 12.29 19.74 -3.06
CA GLN A 28 12.93 19.96 -1.76
C GLN A 28 11.91 20.28 -0.65
N LEU A 29 10.92 21.11 -0.94
CA LEU A 29 9.84 21.40 0.02
C LEU A 29 9.06 20.13 0.37
N LEU A 30 8.68 19.36 -0.64
CA LEU A 30 7.85 18.15 -0.51
C LEU A 30 8.63 16.93 0.00
N SER A 31 9.96 16.99 0.07
CA SER A 31 10.81 15.97 0.69
C SER A 31 11.26 16.33 2.10
N ASN A 32 10.87 17.51 2.60
CA ASN A 32 11.13 17.90 3.98
C ASN A 32 10.44 16.92 4.94
N ASN A 33 11.23 16.17 5.70
CA ASN A 33 10.72 15.14 6.61
C ASN A 33 9.97 15.74 7.80
N ASP A 34 10.35 16.92 8.29
CA ASP A 34 9.62 17.58 9.39
C ASP A 34 8.22 18.02 8.94
N LEU A 35 8.11 18.54 7.72
CA LEU A 35 6.81 18.91 7.14
C LEU A 35 5.97 17.66 6.84
N LEU A 36 6.58 16.60 6.31
CA LEU A 36 5.90 15.33 6.08
C LEU A 36 5.37 14.75 7.40
N ASP A 37 6.18 14.77 8.45
CA ASP A 37 5.81 14.30 9.77
C ASP A 37 4.68 15.14 10.37
N GLN A 38 4.81 16.47 10.31
CA GLN A 38 3.78 17.39 10.79
C GLN A 38 2.42 17.14 10.15
N LEU A 39 2.39 16.83 8.85
CA LEU A 39 1.13 16.69 8.11
C LEU A 39 0.56 15.28 8.16
N HIS A 40 1.41 14.25 8.15
CA HIS A 40 0.98 12.88 7.88
C HIS A 40 1.39 11.85 8.92
N TRP A 41 2.31 12.16 9.85
CA TRP A 41 2.67 11.22 10.89
C TRP A 41 1.69 11.30 12.07
N SER A 42 1.08 10.18 12.41
CA SER A 42 0.27 10.05 13.61
C SER A 42 1.12 9.48 14.74
N ASP A 43 1.37 10.26 15.79
CA ASP A 43 2.05 9.76 17.00
C ASP A 43 1.21 8.72 17.75
N GLU A 44 -0.12 8.83 17.72
CA GLU A 44 -1.02 7.86 18.35
C GLU A 44 -0.92 6.47 17.72
N TYR A 45 -0.77 6.42 16.39
CA TYR A 45 -0.75 5.16 15.64
C TYR A 45 0.64 4.74 15.17
N GLU A 46 1.64 5.60 15.39
CA GLU A 46 3.03 5.43 14.96
C GLU A 46 3.15 5.03 13.47
N MET A 47 2.43 5.76 12.62
CA MET A 47 2.43 5.53 11.17
C MET A 47 2.12 6.80 10.38
N TYR A 48 2.50 6.81 9.10
CA TYR A 48 1.96 7.77 8.15
C TYR A 48 0.53 7.41 7.75
N ALA A 49 -0.36 8.39 7.79
CA ALA A 49 -1.77 8.22 7.56
C ALA A 49 -2.40 9.40 6.81
N ASP A 50 -3.51 9.12 6.15
CA ASP A 50 -4.42 10.16 5.68
C ASP A 50 -5.12 10.82 6.87
N TYR A 51 -5.51 12.08 6.72
CA TYR A 51 -6.23 12.85 7.73
C TYR A 51 -7.55 13.38 7.15
N GLY A 52 -8.64 13.26 7.90
CA GLY A 52 -9.94 13.75 7.45
C GLY A 52 -11.06 13.48 8.44
N LEU A 53 -12.27 13.89 8.07
CA LEU A 53 -13.48 13.63 8.83
C LEU A 53 -13.81 12.11 8.75
N HIS A 54 -13.58 11.38 9.83
CA HIS A 54 -13.58 9.91 9.82
C HIS A 54 -14.30 9.29 11.02
N THR A 55 -14.77 8.05 10.86
CA THR A 55 -15.18 7.13 11.94
C THR A 55 -15.04 5.68 11.47
N ASP A 56 -14.61 4.79 12.37
CA ASP A 56 -14.58 3.34 12.12
C ASP A 56 -15.92 2.67 12.47
N TYR A 57 -16.87 3.40 13.08
CA TYR A 57 -18.18 2.89 13.47
C TYR A 57 -19.14 2.94 12.27
N VAL A 58 -18.83 2.13 11.26
CA VAL A 58 -19.58 2.00 10.02
C VAL A 58 -19.85 0.54 9.72
N GLN A 59 -21.02 0.24 9.20
CA GLN A 59 -21.39 -1.12 8.77
C GLN A 59 -22.25 -1.10 7.51
N LEU A 60 -22.27 -2.24 6.82
CA LEU A 60 -23.21 -2.49 5.75
C LEU A 60 -24.47 -3.14 6.33
N GLU A 61 -25.62 -2.48 6.16
CA GLU A 61 -26.91 -2.95 6.64
C GLU A 61 -27.82 -3.29 5.45
N ARG A 62 -28.52 -4.42 5.50
CA ARG A 62 -29.51 -4.81 4.49
C ARG A 62 -30.89 -4.31 4.91
N VAL A 63 -31.44 -3.40 4.13
CA VAL A 63 -32.71 -2.72 4.43
C VAL A 63 -33.78 -3.03 3.38
N PRO A 64 -35.07 -3.08 3.76
CA PRO A 64 -36.16 -3.35 2.84
C PRO A 64 -36.40 -2.21 1.85
N ILE A 65 -36.74 -2.54 0.61
CA ILE A 65 -37.24 -1.59 -0.39
C ILE A 65 -38.76 -1.47 -0.22
N PRO A 66 -39.33 -0.25 -0.17
CA PRO A 66 -40.78 -0.06 -0.12
C PRO A 66 -41.48 -0.76 -1.29
N LYS A 67 -42.57 -1.50 -1.00
CA LYS A 67 -43.34 -2.20 -2.04
C LYS A 67 -43.97 -1.17 -2.98
N LYS A 68 -43.82 -1.37 -4.29
CA LYS A 68 -44.45 -0.50 -5.31
C LYS A 68 -45.94 -0.82 -5.53
N SER A 69 -46.37 -2.03 -5.14
CA SER A 69 -47.76 -2.48 -5.23
C SER A 69 -48.08 -3.45 -4.09
N PRO A 70 -49.32 -3.45 -3.57
CA PRO A 70 -49.81 -4.48 -2.64
C PRO A 70 -49.70 -5.92 -3.20
N SER A 71 -49.71 -6.09 -4.53
CA SER A 71 -49.59 -7.39 -5.21
C SER A 71 -48.17 -7.97 -5.24
N GLN A 72 -47.17 -7.22 -4.77
CA GLN A 72 -45.78 -7.65 -4.78
C GLN A 72 -45.55 -8.72 -3.68
N GLN A 73 -45.46 -9.99 -4.09
CA GLN A 73 -45.32 -11.16 -3.21
C GLN A 73 -44.00 -11.17 -2.43
N TYR A 74 -42.89 -10.75 -3.06
CA TYR A 74 -41.56 -10.78 -2.45
C TYR A 74 -41.09 -9.39 -2.05
N GLN A 75 -40.52 -9.28 -0.85
CA GLN A 75 -39.90 -8.06 -0.36
C GLN A 75 -38.46 -7.97 -0.87
N GLN A 76 -38.19 -6.97 -1.72
CA GLN A 76 -36.84 -6.68 -2.17
C GLN A 76 -36.06 -5.97 -1.06
N THR A 77 -34.74 -6.15 -1.05
CA THR A 77 -33.82 -5.49 -0.11
C THR A 77 -32.66 -4.88 -0.85
N HIS A 78 -31.98 -3.91 -0.24
CA HIS A 78 -30.71 -3.37 -0.73
C HIS A 78 -29.76 -3.14 0.45
N ILE A 79 -28.46 -3.04 0.18
CA ILE A 79 -27.45 -2.73 1.18
C ILE A 79 -27.20 -1.22 1.23
N ILE A 80 -27.20 -0.65 2.43
CA ILE A 80 -26.77 0.73 2.69
C ILE A 80 -25.55 0.73 3.62
N ARG A 81 -24.74 1.78 3.55
CA ARG A 81 -23.73 2.08 4.58
C ARG A 81 -24.41 2.88 5.69
N GLN A 82 -24.29 2.40 6.92
CA GLN A 82 -24.80 3.06 8.12
C GLN A 82 -23.64 3.45 9.03
N VAL A 83 -23.69 4.67 9.57
CA VAL A 83 -22.83 5.08 10.69
C VAL A 83 -23.54 4.68 11.98
N THR A 84 -22.89 3.88 12.83
CA THR A 84 -23.49 3.33 14.05
C THR A 84 -23.20 4.17 15.29
N LYS A 85 -22.29 5.15 15.18
CA LYS A 85 -21.93 6.06 16.26
C LYS A 85 -21.57 7.44 15.70
N ASP A 86 -22.59 8.24 15.40
CA ASP A 86 -22.41 9.60 14.83
C ASP A 86 -21.52 10.49 15.70
N SER A 87 -21.56 10.33 17.03
CA SER A 87 -20.73 11.09 17.97
C SER A 87 -19.22 10.83 17.84
N ASP A 88 -18.80 9.77 17.12
CA ASP A 88 -17.38 9.46 16.86
C ASP A 88 -16.83 10.12 15.58
N VAL A 89 -17.71 10.71 14.76
CA VAL A 89 -17.32 11.38 13.51
C VAL A 89 -16.59 12.67 13.85
N ASN A 90 -15.28 12.70 13.59
CA ASN A 90 -14.44 13.88 13.82
C ASN A 90 -13.22 13.87 12.89
N PHE A 91 -12.52 15.00 12.80
CA PHE A 91 -11.26 15.08 12.06
C PHE A 91 -10.16 14.35 12.83
N LYS A 92 -9.62 13.28 12.22
CA LYS A 92 -8.54 12.46 12.80
C LYS A 92 -7.75 11.76 11.71
N TYR A 93 -6.60 11.20 12.09
CA TYR A 93 -5.86 10.28 11.23
C TYR A 93 -6.64 8.99 11.02
N VAL A 94 -6.63 8.47 9.79
CA VAL A 94 -7.33 7.24 9.42
C VAL A 94 -6.46 6.02 9.77
N LYS A 95 -6.93 5.18 10.69
CA LYS A 95 -6.15 4.09 11.29
C LYS A 95 -6.11 2.81 10.44
N HIS A 96 -5.62 2.91 9.20
CA HIS A 96 -5.57 1.79 8.26
C HIS A 96 -4.16 1.60 7.67
N PHE A 97 -3.31 0.93 8.45
CA PHE A 97 -1.96 0.59 8.00
C PHE A 97 -2.00 -0.33 6.77
N GLY A 98 -1.35 0.08 5.69
CA GLY A 98 -1.36 -0.61 4.41
C GLY A 98 -0.39 0.03 3.44
N TYR A 99 -0.54 -0.24 2.14
CA TYR A 99 0.36 0.33 1.14
C TYR A 99 0.40 1.86 1.17
N VAL A 100 -0.72 2.54 1.45
CA VAL A 100 -0.76 4.01 1.56
C VAL A 100 0.22 4.51 2.62
N SER A 101 0.23 3.90 3.80
CA SER A 101 1.16 4.21 4.89
C SER A 101 2.64 4.01 4.53
N LEU A 102 2.93 3.20 3.50
CA LEU A 102 4.29 2.92 3.03
C LEU A 102 4.77 3.87 1.93
N PHE A 103 3.95 4.81 1.43
CA PHE A 103 4.36 5.70 0.33
C PHE A 103 5.64 6.51 0.64
N PRO A 104 5.83 7.06 1.85
CA PRO A 104 7.10 7.69 2.20
C PRO A 104 8.32 6.77 2.04
N LEU A 105 8.18 5.49 2.43
CA LEU A 105 9.22 4.49 2.19
C LEU A 105 9.40 4.23 0.69
N MET A 106 8.32 3.89 -0.02
CA MET A 106 8.35 3.51 -1.45
C MET A 106 8.87 4.62 -2.37
N THR A 107 8.68 5.88 -1.99
CA THR A 107 9.20 7.05 -2.73
C THR A 107 10.60 7.47 -2.27
N ARG A 108 11.19 6.74 -1.33
CA ARG A 108 12.56 6.95 -0.80
C ARG A 108 12.78 8.36 -0.22
N VAL A 109 11.73 8.94 0.36
CA VAL A 109 11.78 10.32 0.89
C VAL A 109 12.26 10.36 2.35
N LEU A 110 12.23 9.23 3.06
CA LEU A 110 12.57 9.18 4.48
C LEU A 110 14.07 9.37 4.69
N ASN A 111 14.43 10.13 5.73
CA ASN A 111 15.80 10.21 6.18
C ASN A 111 16.28 8.82 6.68
N PRO A 112 17.42 8.28 6.20
CA PRO A 112 17.97 6.98 6.64
C PRO A 112 18.24 6.86 8.15
N HIS A 113 18.35 7.98 8.86
CA HIS A 113 18.59 8.03 10.30
C HIS A 113 17.30 8.25 11.11
N SER A 114 16.14 8.37 10.47
CA SER A 114 14.86 8.60 11.15
C SER A 114 14.38 7.35 11.89
N ASN A 115 13.99 7.49 13.16
CA ASN A 115 13.33 6.39 13.91
C ASN A 115 12.01 5.94 13.27
N LYS A 116 11.37 6.79 12.45
CA LYS A 116 10.16 6.43 11.70
C LYS A 116 10.46 5.41 10.60
N LEU A 117 11.65 5.45 10.00
CA LEU A 117 12.11 4.41 9.09
C LEU A 117 12.23 3.07 9.84
N ASP A 118 12.83 3.07 11.03
CA ASP A 118 12.92 1.85 11.85
C ASP A 118 11.56 1.24 12.17
N LYS A 119 10.62 2.10 12.60
CA LYS A 119 9.24 1.69 12.90
C LYS A 119 8.58 1.02 11.70
N ILE A 120 8.69 1.63 10.51
CA ILE A 120 8.13 1.07 9.27
C ILE A 120 8.80 -0.27 8.92
N LEU A 121 10.12 -0.39 9.04
CA LEU A 121 10.83 -1.65 8.78
C LEU A 121 10.41 -2.77 9.75
N ASN A 122 10.20 -2.45 11.03
CA ASN A 122 9.69 -3.40 12.01
C ASN A 122 8.25 -3.83 11.67
N ASP A 123 7.38 -2.88 11.32
CA ASP A 123 5.98 -3.14 10.96
C ASP A 123 5.84 -3.96 9.67
N LEU A 124 6.73 -3.74 8.69
CA LEU A 124 6.77 -4.53 7.46
C LEU A 124 6.93 -6.01 7.75
N LYS A 125 7.79 -6.37 8.71
CA LYS A 125 8.06 -7.77 9.11
C LYS A 125 7.01 -8.37 10.02
N ASN A 126 6.06 -7.57 10.51
CA ASN A 126 5.03 -8.05 11.40
C ASN A 126 3.95 -8.83 10.63
N SER A 127 3.79 -10.12 10.96
CA SER A 127 2.82 -11.03 10.33
C SER A 127 1.37 -10.72 10.70
N THR A 128 1.13 -10.00 11.80
CA THR A 128 -0.19 -9.49 12.17
C THR A 128 -0.58 -8.23 11.39
N LEU A 129 0.40 -7.61 10.71
CA LEU A 129 0.21 -6.47 9.81
C LEU A 129 0.25 -6.94 8.36
N LEU A 130 1.34 -6.64 7.64
CA LEU A 130 1.43 -6.84 6.19
C LEU A 130 2.23 -8.08 5.79
N TRP A 131 3.10 -8.62 6.66
CA TRP A 131 4.00 -9.70 6.26
C TRP A 131 3.27 -11.02 6.01
N THR A 132 3.59 -11.67 4.90
CA THR A 132 3.14 -13.03 4.59
C THR A 132 4.29 -13.85 3.97
N PRO A 133 4.16 -15.20 3.92
CA PRO A 133 5.07 -16.05 3.15
C PRO A 133 5.04 -15.84 1.63
N TYR A 134 4.14 -14.99 1.12
CA TYR A 134 3.84 -14.82 -0.30
C TYR A 134 4.09 -13.40 -0.83
N GLY A 135 4.44 -12.46 0.06
CA GLY A 135 4.54 -11.01 -0.22
C GLY A 135 3.88 -10.15 0.87
N LEU A 136 3.83 -8.84 0.65
CA LEU A 136 3.15 -7.91 1.55
C LEU A 136 1.67 -7.77 1.20
N ARG A 137 0.81 -7.71 2.22
CA ARG A 137 -0.62 -7.40 2.06
C ARG A 137 -0.84 -5.95 1.64
N SER A 138 -1.90 -5.69 0.90
CA SER A 138 -2.38 -4.33 0.61
C SER A 138 -2.88 -3.57 1.84
N LEU A 139 -3.44 -4.29 2.80
CA LEU A 139 -3.98 -3.74 4.05
C LEU A 139 -3.67 -4.69 5.20
N ALA A 140 -3.32 -4.12 6.35
CA ALA A 140 -2.98 -4.88 7.55
C ALA A 140 -4.13 -5.78 7.99
N ARG A 141 -3.80 -7.01 8.42
CA ARG A 141 -4.78 -7.96 8.93
C ARG A 141 -5.51 -7.43 10.19
N SER A 142 -4.88 -6.52 10.92
CA SER A 142 -5.46 -5.83 12.08
C SER A 142 -6.48 -4.74 11.72
N SER A 143 -6.60 -4.32 10.46
CA SER A 143 -7.58 -3.32 10.04
C SER A 143 -9.01 -3.87 10.11
N SER A 144 -9.96 -3.05 10.57
CA SER A 144 -11.39 -3.34 10.52
C SER A 144 -11.92 -3.56 9.09
N LEU A 145 -11.20 -3.06 8.07
CA LEU A 145 -11.56 -3.22 6.67
C LEU A 145 -10.88 -4.41 5.99
N TYR A 146 -10.01 -5.16 6.68
CA TYR A 146 -9.35 -6.33 6.09
C TYR A 146 -10.37 -7.39 5.64
N GLY A 147 -10.31 -7.76 4.35
CA GLY A 147 -11.22 -8.71 3.74
C GLY A 147 -12.67 -8.25 3.62
N MET A 148 -12.99 -6.99 3.97
CA MET A 148 -14.36 -6.48 3.94
C MET A 148 -14.75 -6.04 2.53
N ARG A 149 -15.98 -6.37 2.14
CA ARG A 149 -16.59 -5.91 0.88
C ARG A 149 -16.91 -4.41 0.96
N ASN A 150 -16.93 -3.73 -0.18
CA ASN A 150 -17.33 -2.32 -0.21
C ASN A 150 -18.85 -2.18 -0.41
N THR A 151 -19.43 -3.07 -1.20
CA THR A 151 -20.88 -3.13 -1.49
C THR A 151 -21.32 -4.59 -1.60
N GLU A 152 -22.60 -4.82 -1.95
CA GLU A 152 -23.11 -6.15 -2.28
C GLU A 152 -22.40 -6.80 -3.48
N HIS A 153 -21.83 -6.01 -4.38
CA HIS A 153 -21.23 -6.48 -5.63
C HIS A 153 -19.72 -6.27 -5.69
N ASP A 154 -19.14 -5.44 -4.81
CA ASP A 154 -17.72 -5.11 -4.80
C ASP A 154 -16.99 -5.91 -3.69
N PRO A 155 -16.33 -7.05 -4.02
CA PRO A 155 -15.52 -7.80 -3.07
C PRO A 155 -14.27 -7.01 -2.61
N PRO A 156 -13.59 -7.43 -1.53
CA PRO A 156 -12.32 -6.84 -1.14
C PRO A 156 -11.28 -6.96 -2.26
N TYR A 157 -10.69 -5.84 -2.66
CA TYR A 157 -9.66 -5.78 -3.70
C TYR A 157 -8.31 -5.38 -3.11
N TRP A 158 -8.15 -4.11 -2.74
CA TRP A 158 -7.00 -3.56 -2.02
C TRP A 158 -7.13 -3.67 -0.48
N ARG A 159 -7.84 -4.70 -0.01
CA ARG A 159 -8.15 -4.93 1.42
C ARG A 159 -7.55 -6.23 1.94
N GLY A 160 -6.33 -6.54 1.53
CA GLY A 160 -5.56 -7.69 2.03
C GLY A 160 -4.72 -8.41 0.98
N ALA A 161 -5.21 -8.48 -0.27
CA ALA A 161 -4.51 -9.16 -1.36
C ALA A 161 -3.11 -8.57 -1.62
N ILE A 162 -2.22 -9.39 -2.18
CA ILE A 162 -0.83 -9.07 -2.48
C ILE A 162 -0.73 -8.61 -3.94
N TRP A 163 -0.04 -7.48 -4.16
CA TRP A 163 0.06 -6.84 -5.47
C TRP A 163 1.52 -6.57 -5.81
N ILE A 164 1.93 -7.00 -7.01
CA ILE A 164 3.35 -7.06 -7.38
C ILE A 164 3.92 -5.67 -7.65
N ASN A 165 3.16 -4.72 -8.20
CA ASN A 165 3.58 -3.32 -8.34
C ASN A 165 4.00 -2.70 -7.01
N MET A 166 3.18 -2.85 -5.97
CA MET A 166 3.46 -2.25 -4.66
C MET A 166 4.62 -2.97 -3.97
N ASN A 167 4.69 -4.30 -4.09
CA ASN A 167 5.82 -5.08 -3.56
C ASN A 167 7.14 -4.74 -4.28
N TYR A 168 7.11 -4.50 -5.59
CA TYR A 168 8.27 -4.01 -6.35
C TYR A 168 8.77 -2.68 -5.80
N MET A 169 7.87 -1.71 -5.56
CA MET A 169 8.24 -0.41 -4.99
C MET A 169 8.84 -0.55 -3.58
N VAL A 170 8.32 -1.45 -2.75
CA VAL A 170 8.90 -1.71 -1.41
C VAL A 170 10.27 -2.37 -1.53
N LEU A 171 10.45 -3.38 -2.38
CA LEU A 171 11.77 -4.01 -2.60
C LEU A 171 12.80 -3.00 -3.13
N SER A 172 12.37 -2.16 -4.07
CA SER A 172 13.14 -1.06 -4.64
C SER A 172 13.61 -0.08 -3.55
N ALA A 173 12.73 0.30 -2.62
CA ALA A 173 13.09 1.14 -1.48
C ALA A 173 14.00 0.43 -0.47
N LEU A 174 13.72 -0.83 -0.13
CA LEU A 174 14.56 -1.60 0.80
C LEU A 174 15.99 -1.76 0.27
N GLN A 175 16.17 -2.02 -1.03
CA GLN A 175 17.48 -2.09 -1.65
C GLN A 175 18.20 -0.73 -1.60
N HIS A 176 17.47 0.37 -1.78
CA HIS A 176 18.01 1.72 -1.64
C HIS A 176 18.52 1.97 -0.21
N TYR A 177 17.67 1.78 0.82
CA TYR A 177 18.08 2.01 2.21
C TYR A 177 19.15 1.02 2.71
N ALA A 178 19.23 -0.19 2.14
CA ALA A 178 20.32 -1.13 2.40
C ALA A 178 21.70 -0.62 1.95
N LYS A 179 21.74 0.23 0.91
CA LYS A 179 22.97 0.83 0.36
C LYS A 179 23.32 2.17 0.99
N MET A 180 22.38 2.82 1.68
CA MET A 180 22.60 4.11 2.31
C MET A 180 23.36 3.98 3.64
N SER A 181 24.14 5.01 3.97
CA SER A 181 24.67 5.15 5.32
C SER A 181 23.53 5.46 6.30
N GLY A 182 23.37 4.61 7.31
CA GLY A 182 22.36 4.76 8.37
C GLY A 182 22.30 3.54 9.26
N PRO A 183 21.69 3.65 10.46
CA PRO A 183 21.64 2.56 11.44
C PRO A 183 20.77 1.37 11.02
N TYR A 184 19.97 1.50 9.96
CA TYR A 184 18.97 0.52 9.55
C TYR A 184 19.28 -0.19 8.23
N SER A 185 20.49 -0.01 7.67
CA SER A 185 20.90 -0.61 6.39
C SER A 185 20.83 -2.14 6.41
N ASP A 186 21.42 -2.78 7.41
CA ASP A 186 21.40 -4.24 7.57
C ASP A 186 19.98 -4.78 7.73
N LYS A 187 19.14 -4.06 8.49
CA LYS A 187 17.73 -4.40 8.66
C LYS A 187 16.99 -4.33 7.33
N ALA A 188 17.15 -3.24 6.57
CA ALA A 188 16.55 -3.12 5.24
C ALA A 188 17.01 -4.23 4.29
N GLN A 189 18.31 -4.60 4.34
CA GLN A 189 18.90 -5.66 3.53
C GLN A 189 18.33 -7.05 3.85
N ASP A 190 18.13 -7.36 5.13
CA ASP A 190 17.52 -8.62 5.57
C ASP A 190 16.05 -8.73 5.11
N ILE A 191 15.27 -7.67 5.33
CA ILE A 191 13.86 -7.60 4.90
C ILE A 191 13.76 -7.77 3.39
N TYR A 192 14.62 -7.08 2.63
CA TYR A 192 14.71 -7.20 1.17
C TYR A 192 14.88 -8.65 0.72
N LYS A 193 15.91 -9.34 1.26
CA LYS A 193 16.24 -10.72 0.89
C LYS A 193 15.06 -11.66 1.11
N GLN A 194 14.42 -11.55 2.28
CA GLN A 194 13.31 -12.41 2.64
C GLN A 194 12.04 -12.11 1.82
N LEU A 195 11.71 -10.83 1.62
CA LEU A 195 10.52 -10.46 0.85
C LEU A 195 10.65 -10.88 -0.62
N ARG A 196 11.83 -10.66 -1.21
CA ARG A 196 12.15 -11.09 -2.56
C ARG A 196 11.99 -12.62 -2.69
N ALA A 197 12.59 -13.38 -1.79
CA ALA A 197 12.48 -14.84 -1.80
C ALA A 197 11.02 -15.33 -1.70
N ASN A 198 10.20 -14.71 -0.84
CA ASN A 198 8.79 -15.06 -0.69
C ASN A 198 7.99 -14.84 -1.98
N LEU A 199 8.18 -13.70 -2.64
CA LEU A 199 7.50 -13.37 -3.91
C LEU A 199 7.91 -14.32 -5.02
N LEU A 200 9.22 -14.55 -5.20
CA LEU A 200 9.74 -15.44 -6.24
C LEU A 200 9.22 -16.88 -6.06
N LYS A 201 9.35 -17.41 -4.83
CA LYS A 201 8.89 -18.77 -4.51
C LYS A 201 7.39 -18.91 -4.75
N ASN A 202 6.59 -17.92 -4.33
CA ASN A 202 5.15 -18.01 -4.49
C ASN A 202 4.71 -17.91 -5.96
N MET A 203 5.23 -16.93 -6.70
CA MET A 203 4.85 -16.71 -8.09
C MET A 203 5.30 -17.86 -8.99
N LEU A 204 6.50 -18.41 -8.78
CA LEU A 204 6.96 -19.60 -9.50
C LEU A 204 6.03 -20.79 -9.24
N ARG A 205 5.74 -21.09 -7.96
CA ARG A 205 4.81 -22.17 -7.58
C ARG A 205 3.44 -22.02 -8.24
N VAL A 206 2.89 -20.80 -8.27
CA VAL A 206 1.58 -20.54 -8.90
C VAL A 206 1.68 -20.71 -10.42
N TYR A 207 2.73 -20.18 -11.04
CA TYR A 207 2.95 -20.30 -12.48
C TYR A 207 3.10 -21.76 -12.92
N GLU A 208 3.91 -22.56 -12.20
CA GLU A 208 4.06 -23.99 -12.45
C GLU A 208 2.74 -24.75 -12.31
N LYS A 209 1.92 -24.38 -11.33
CA LYS A 209 0.63 -25.03 -11.06
C LYS A 209 -0.46 -24.66 -12.07
N THR A 210 -0.51 -23.40 -12.51
CA THR A 210 -1.66 -22.87 -13.28
C THR A 210 -1.31 -22.44 -14.70
N GLY A 211 -0.03 -22.38 -15.06
CA GLY A 211 0.44 -21.87 -16.37
C GLY A 211 0.25 -20.36 -16.56
N HIS A 212 -0.04 -19.59 -15.51
CA HIS A 212 -0.44 -18.18 -15.62
C HIS A 212 0.18 -17.28 -14.55
N ILE A 213 0.41 -16.02 -14.94
CA ILE A 213 0.66 -14.90 -14.02
C ILE A 213 -0.68 -14.22 -13.76
N TRP A 214 -0.90 -13.80 -12.52
CA TRP A 214 -2.18 -13.26 -12.04
C TRP A 214 -2.05 -11.81 -11.61
N GLU A 215 -3.17 -11.09 -11.62
CA GLU A 215 -3.23 -9.68 -11.25
C GLU A 215 -2.80 -9.43 -9.80
N GLN A 216 -3.27 -10.29 -8.89
CA GLN A 216 -3.01 -10.25 -7.47
C GLN A 216 -2.93 -11.67 -6.89
N TYR A 217 -2.41 -11.79 -5.67
CA TYR A 217 -2.23 -13.07 -4.99
C TYR A 217 -2.92 -13.06 -3.62
N ASP A 218 -3.55 -14.18 -3.27
CA ASP A 218 -4.23 -14.34 -1.98
C ASP A 218 -3.22 -14.35 -0.83
N ASP A 219 -3.47 -13.56 0.22
CA ASP A 219 -2.53 -13.40 1.32
C ASP A 219 -2.49 -14.58 2.30
N LYS A 220 -3.47 -15.48 2.23
CA LYS A 220 -3.58 -16.66 3.11
C LYS A 220 -3.02 -17.91 2.46
N THR A 221 -3.16 -18.05 1.15
CA THR A 221 -2.83 -19.27 0.38
C THR A 221 -1.74 -19.04 -0.67
N GLY A 222 -1.46 -17.79 -1.02
CA GLY A 222 -0.56 -17.40 -2.08
C GLY A 222 -1.08 -17.71 -3.49
N ASN A 223 -2.30 -18.25 -3.63
CA ASN A 223 -2.86 -18.58 -4.95
C ASN A 223 -3.16 -17.30 -5.75
N GLY A 224 -3.06 -17.40 -7.08
CA GLY A 224 -3.47 -16.31 -7.98
C GLY A 224 -4.96 -15.97 -7.86
N LYS A 225 -5.28 -14.68 -7.98
CA LYS A 225 -6.63 -14.12 -7.92
C LYS A 225 -6.80 -12.98 -8.93
N GLY A 226 -8.05 -12.73 -9.34
CA GLY A 226 -8.38 -11.68 -10.29
C GLY A 226 -8.09 -12.10 -11.73
N SER A 227 -7.75 -11.13 -12.57
CA SER A 227 -7.53 -11.36 -14.00
C SER A 227 -6.31 -12.24 -14.27
N HIS A 228 -6.40 -13.09 -15.30
CA HIS A 228 -5.29 -13.88 -15.85
C HIS A 228 -5.52 -14.20 -17.34
N PRO A 229 -4.47 -14.33 -18.17
CA PRO A 229 -3.07 -13.98 -17.86
C PRO A 229 -2.92 -12.47 -17.62
N PHE A 230 -2.19 -12.10 -16.57
CA PHE A 230 -1.93 -10.70 -16.23
C PHE A 230 -0.43 -10.42 -16.29
N THR A 231 0.09 -10.29 -17.50
CA THR A 231 1.46 -9.80 -17.75
C THR A 231 1.54 -8.27 -17.80
N GLY A 232 0.66 -7.59 -17.05
CA GLY A 232 0.75 -6.17 -16.74
C GLY A 232 1.83 -5.91 -15.69
N TRP A 233 1.51 -5.20 -14.60
CA TRP A 233 2.50 -4.95 -13.56
C TRP A 233 3.05 -6.21 -12.88
N SER A 234 2.36 -7.37 -12.96
CA SER A 234 2.90 -8.60 -12.39
C SER A 234 4.14 -9.10 -13.13
N SER A 235 4.40 -8.61 -14.35
CA SER A 235 5.67 -8.82 -15.07
C SER A 235 6.87 -8.18 -14.38
N LEU A 236 6.67 -7.24 -13.44
CA LEU A 236 7.74 -6.68 -12.61
C LEU A 236 8.50 -7.77 -11.81
N ILE A 237 7.93 -8.97 -11.67
CA ILE A 237 8.63 -10.11 -11.09
C ILE A 237 9.96 -10.42 -11.82
N VAL A 238 10.05 -10.12 -13.12
CA VAL A 238 11.30 -10.28 -13.88
C VAL A 238 12.37 -9.30 -13.41
N LEU A 239 12.01 -8.04 -13.16
CA LEU A 239 12.92 -7.03 -12.60
C LEU A 239 13.31 -7.37 -11.16
N ILE A 240 12.37 -7.91 -10.38
CA ILE A 240 12.65 -8.43 -9.03
C ILE A 240 13.68 -9.58 -9.11
N MET A 241 13.53 -10.49 -10.07
CA MET A 241 14.48 -11.60 -10.28
C MET A 241 15.88 -11.10 -10.67
N SER A 242 15.98 -10.13 -11.56
CA SER A 242 17.27 -9.56 -11.98
C SER A 242 17.85 -8.53 -11.01
N GLU A 243 17.11 -8.19 -9.95
CA GLU A 243 17.48 -7.17 -8.96
C GLU A 243 17.72 -5.78 -9.57
N LEU A 244 17.07 -5.52 -10.72
CA LEU A 244 17.13 -4.25 -11.44
C LEU A 244 15.99 -3.35 -10.96
N TYR A 245 16.35 -2.35 -10.17
CA TYR A 245 15.43 -1.31 -9.71
C TYR A 245 15.95 0.05 -10.18
N ASP A 246 15.04 0.99 -10.41
CA ASP A 246 15.40 2.35 -10.81
C ASP A 246 16.29 3.00 -9.72
N GLU A 247 17.43 3.60 -10.10
CA GLU A 247 18.33 4.29 -9.16
C GLU A 247 17.89 5.72 -8.85
#